data_AF-A0A419GMR3-F1
#
_entry.id   AF-A0A419GMR3-F1
#
_cell.length_a   1.000
_cell.length_b   1.000
_cell.length_c   1.000
_cell.angle_alpha   90.00
_cell.angle_beta   90.00
_cell.angle_gamma   90.00
#
_symmetry.space_group_name_H-M   'P 1'
#
loop_
_entity.id
_entity.type
_entity.pdbx_description
1 polymer ?
#
loop_
_entity_poly.entity_id
_entity_poly.type
_entity_poly.pdbx_seq_one_letter_code
_entity_poly.pdbx_strand_id
1 'polypeptide(L)' 'MAQVLVRELDDKVVERLKRRAKEHGRSLQSEVKTILEEAAPDYEAAWKRIESFRKRLKKSGRRFSDSTRLIREDRDR' A
#
# COMPACT_ATOMS: atom_id res chain seq x y z
N MET A 1 -15.08 -15.49 -0.48
CA MET A 1 -14.73 -15.05 -1.85
C MET A 1 -15.62 -13.88 -2.19
N ALA A 2 -15.04 -12.73 -2.51
CA ALA A 2 -15.78 -11.61 -3.08
C ALA A 2 -15.47 -11.55 -4.58
N GLN A 3 -16.48 -11.26 -5.40
CA GLN A 3 -16.34 -11.12 -6.85
C GLN A 3 -16.89 -9.76 -7.25
N VAL A 4 -16.18 -9.09 -8.15
CA VAL A 4 -16.60 -7.81 -8.74
C VAL A 4 -16.69 -8.01 -10.25
N LEU A 5 -17.84 -7.68 -10.84
CA LEU A 5 -18.02 -7.62 -12.28
C LEU A 5 -18.00 -6.15 -12.72
N VAL A 6 -16.99 -5.78 -13.50
CA VAL A 6 -16.92 -4.46 -14.14
C VAL A 6 -17.46 -4.61 -15.56
N ARG A 7 -18.59 -3.95 -15.85
CA ARG A 7 -19.24 -3.97 -17.17
C ARG A 7 -18.76 -2.80 -18.01
N GLU A 8 -18.85 -2.96 -19.34
CA GLU A 8 -18.60 -1.90 -20.32
C GLU A 8 -17.20 -1.25 -20.19
N LEU A 9 -16.20 -2.06 -19.87
CA LEU A 9 -14.81 -1.59 -19.84
C LEU A 9 -14.29 -1.42 -21.27
N ASP A 10 -13.70 -0.25 -21.56
CA ASP A 10 -13.08 0.02 -22.87
C ASP A 10 -12.02 -1.05 -23.20
N ASP A 11 -12.13 -1.65 -24.39
CA ASP A 11 -11.22 -2.69 -24.87
C ASP A 11 -9.75 -2.23 -24.84
N LYS A 12 -9.48 -0.95 -25.08
CA LYS A 12 -8.12 -0.37 -24.99
C LYS A 12 -7.59 -0.42 -23.56
N VAL A 13 -8.45 -0.30 -22.55
CA VAL A 13 -8.06 -0.45 -21.14
C VAL A 13 -7.70 -1.91 -20.86
N VAL A 14 -8.53 -2.84 -21.34
CA VAL A 14 -8.28 -4.29 -21.20
C VAL A 14 -6.93 -4.68 -21.81
N GLU A 15 -6.61 -4.21 -23.02
CA GLU A 15 -5.34 -4.51 -23.68
C GLU A 15 -4.13 -3.94 -22.94
N ARG A 16 -4.23 -2.71 -22.42
CA ARG A 16 -3.16 -2.14 -21.57
C ARG A 16 -2.94 -2.94 -20.30
N LEU A 17 -4.01 -3.40 -19.65
CA LEU A 17 -3.92 -4.23 -18.45
C LEU A 17 -3.31 -5.61 -18.75
N LYS A 18 -3.66 -6.23 -19.89
CA LYS A 18 -3.04 -7.49 -20.34
C LYS A 18 -1.54 -7.32 -20.57
N ARG A 19 -1.13 -6.23 -21.21
CA ARG A 19 0.30 -5.94 -21.43
C ARG A 19 1.04 -5.76 -20.10
N ARG A 20 0.49 -4.95 -19.20
CA ARG A 20 1.05 -4.71 -17.85
C ARG A 20 1.16 -6.01 -17.05
N ALA A 21 0.14 -6.87 -17.10
CA ALA A 21 0.16 -8.17 -16.43
C ALA A 21 1.30 -9.07 -16.96
N LYS A 22 1.53 -9.09 -18.29
CA LYS A 22 2.67 -9.81 -18.90
C LYS A 22 4.02 -9.25 -18.46
N GLU A 23 4.17 -7.93 -18.44
CA GLU A 23 5.39 -7.26 -17.97
C GLU A 23 5.72 -7.60 -16.51
N HIS A 24 4.70 -7.72 -15.67
CA HIS A 24 4.85 -8.12 -14.26
C HIS A 24 4.88 -9.64 -14.04
N GLY A 25 4.81 -10.46 -15.09
CA GLY A 25 4.82 -11.92 -14.98
C GLY A 25 3.64 -12.51 -14.19
N ARG A 26 2.47 -11.85 -14.19
CA ARG A 26 1.27 -12.29 -13.46
C ARG A 26 0.04 -12.36 -14.37
N SER A 27 -1.01 -13.06 -13.90
CA SER A 27 -2.27 -13.12 -14.64
C SER A 27 -2.98 -11.77 -14.65
N LEU A 28 -3.85 -11.54 -15.65
CA LEU A 28 -4.67 -10.32 -15.70
C LEU A 28 -5.52 -10.15 -14.43
N GLN A 29 -6.10 -11.24 -13.93
CA GLN A 29 -6.88 -11.20 -12.69
C GLN A 29 -6.00 -10.76 -11.51
N SER A 30 -4.78 -11.29 -11.38
CA SER A 30 -3.86 -10.91 -10.30
C SER A 30 -3.42 -9.46 -10.42
N GLU A 31 -3.15 -8.96 -11.64
CA GLU A 31 -2.84 -7.55 -11.88
C GLU A 31 -4.00 -6.64 -11.43
N VAL A 32 -5.22 -6.93 -11.90
CA VAL A 32 -6.41 -6.14 -11.55
C VAL A 32 -6.70 -6.21 -10.06
N LYS A 33 -6.56 -7.39 -9.45
CA LYS A 33 -6.69 -7.56 -8.00
C LYS A 33 -5.72 -6.65 -7.26
N THR A 34 -4.44 -6.66 -7.61
CA THR A 34 -3.45 -5.80 -6.96
C THR A 34 -3.78 -4.33 -7.14
N ILE A 35 -4.16 -3.90 -8.35
CA ILE A 35 -4.55 -2.50 -8.59
C ILE A 35 -5.72 -2.09 -7.69
N LEU A 36 -6.74 -2.95 -7.54
CA LEU A 36 -7.89 -2.66 -6.69
C LEU A 36 -7.51 -2.62 -5.19
N GLU A 37 -6.65 -3.53 -4.73
CA GLU A 37 -6.16 -3.56 -3.35
C GLU A 37 -5.28 -2.34 -3.03
N GLU A 38 -4.45 -1.90 -3.98
CA GLU A 38 -3.63 -0.69 -3.85
C GLU A 38 -4.45 0.60 -3.92
N ALA A 39 -5.52 0.62 -4.73
CA ALA A 39 -6.41 1.77 -4.89
C ALA A 39 -7.40 1.94 -3.73
N ALA A 40 -7.64 0.88 -2.96
CA ALA A 40 -8.53 0.88 -1.80
C ALA A 40 -7.77 0.58 -0.48
N PRO A 41 -6.78 1.41 -0.10
CA PRO A 41 -6.03 1.20 1.13
C PRO A 41 -6.94 1.37 2.35
N ASP A 42 -6.86 0.43 3.28
CA ASP A 42 -7.54 0.52 4.57
C ASP A 42 -6.73 1.38 5.54
N TYR A 43 -6.95 2.69 5.46
CA TYR A 43 -6.28 3.66 6.33
C TYR A 43 -6.66 3.48 7.80
N GLU A 44 -7.89 3.07 8.12
CA GLU A 44 -8.28 2.85 9.51
C GLU A 44 -7.51 1.68 10.12
N ALA A 45 -7.40 0.56 9.41
CA ALA A 45 -6.59 -0.56 9.87
C ALA A 45 -5.10 -0.18 9.98
N ALA A 46 -4.58 0.61 9.04
CA ALA A 46 -3.22 1.13 9.11
C ALA A 46 -3.01 1.98 10.39
N TRP A 47 -3.92 2.91 10.69
CA TRP A 47 -3.86 3.73 11.89
C TRP A 47 -3.97 2.90 13.17
N LYS A 48 -4.89 1.92 13.23
CA LYS A 48 -5.00 0.99 14.36
C LYS A 48 -3.70 0.23 14.61
N ARG A 49 -3.00 -0.22 13.55
CA ARG A 49 -1.68 -0.86 13.68
C ARG A 49 -0.65 0.11 14.25
N ILE A 50 -0.55 1.34 13.72
CA ILE A 50 0.38 2.37 14.21
C ILE A 50 0.12 2.68 15.69
N GLU A 51 -1.15 2.86 16.06
CA GLU A 51 -1.53 3.18 17.44
C GLU A 51 -1.19 2.03 18.40
N SER A 52 -1.46 0.78 18.00
CA SER A 52 -1.09 -0.40 18.79
C SER A 52 0.42 -0.49 19.01
N PHE A 53 1.21 -0.19 17.97
CA PHE A 53 2.66 -0.15 18.03
C PHE A 53 3.16 0.98 18.95
N ARG A 54 2.61 2.19 18.81
CA ARG A 54 2.90 3.32 19.71
C ARG A 54 2.59 2.98 21.17
N LYS A 55 1.46 2.32 21.45
CA LYS A 55 1.10 1.86 22.80
C LYS A 55 2.14 0.88 23.35
N ARG A 56 2.61 -0.09 22.54
CA ARG A 56 3.68 -1.03 22.94
C ARG A 56 5.00 -0.33 23.22
N LEU A 57 5.40 0.63 22.37
CA LEU A 57 6.62 1.42 22.58
C LEU A 57 6.53 2.27 23.85
N LYS A 58 5.38 2.90 24.11
CA LYS A 58 5.18 3.66 25.35
C LYS A 58 5.27 2.77 26.59
N LYS A 59 4.75 1.54 26.51
CA LYS A 59 4.82 0.54 27.59
C LYS A 59 6.23 -0.02 27.82
N SER A 60 7.12 0.00 26.83
CA SER A 60 8.47 -0.56 26.98
C SER A 60 9.39 0.29 27.87
N GLY A 61 8.98 1.51 28.22
CA GLY A 61 9.76 2.42 29.07
C GLY A 61 11.03 2.98 28.42
N ARG A 62 11.29 2.63 27.15
CA ARG A 62 12.45 3.11 26.40
C ARG A 62 12.29 4.60 26.09
N ARG A 63 13.28 5.41 26.49
CA ARG A 63 13.38 6.80 26.04
C ARG A 63 14.03 6.83 24.67
N PHE A 64 13.34 7.43 23.70
CA PHE A 64 13.86 7.68 22.37
C PHE A 64 14.46 9.10 22.35
N SER A 65 15.64 9.25 21.76
CA SER A 65 16.23 10.57 21.52
C SER A 65 15.48 11.30 20.42
N ASP A 66 15.53 12.63 20.42
CA ASP A 66 14.95 13.45 19.36
C ASP A 66 15.62 13.13 18.01
N SER A 67 14.84 12.60 17.07
CA SER A 67 15.29 12.24 15.73
C SER A 67 15.42 13.45 14.80
N THR A 68 15.00 14.64 15.22
CA THR A 68 15.01 15.85 14.39
C THR A 68 16.39 16.17 13.82
N ARG A 69 17.47 15.90 14.57
CA ARG A 69 18.84 16.10 14.08
C ARG A 69 19.19 15.18 12.90
N LEU A 70 18.85 13.90 13.01
CA LEU A 70 19.11 12.91 11.95
C LEU A 70 18.30 13.19 10.68
N ILE A 71 17.06 13.66 10.83
CA ILE A 71 16.20 14.01 9.70
C ILE A 71 16.75 15.23 8.94
N ARG A 72 17.31 16.22 9.67
CA ARG A 72 17.96 17.39 9.03
C ARG A 72 19.21 16.99 8.26
N GLU A 73 20.06 16.16 8.86
CA GLU A 73 21.27 15.63 8.22
C GLU A 73 20.97 14.87 6.91
N ASP A 74 19.88 14.11 6.85
CA ASP A 74 19.47 13.36 5.64
C ASP A 74 18.85 14.27 4.56
N ARG A 75 18.11 15.31 4.96
CA ARG A 75 17.49 16.27 4.02
C ARG A 75 18.50 17.19 3.35
N ASP A 76 19.58 17.55 4.05
CA ASP A 76 20.58 18.50 3.58
C ASP A 76 21.74 17.80 2.79
N ARG A 77 21.52 16.54 2.38
CA ARG A 77 22.41 15.71 1.56
C ARG A 77 22.07 15.80 0.07
#